data_AF-A0A6N3A648-F1
#
_entry.id   AF-A0A6N3A648-F1
#
_cell.length_a   1.000
_cell.length_b   1.000
_cell.length_c   1.000
_cell.angle_alpha   90.00
_cell.angle_beta   90.00
_cell.angle_gamma   90.00
#
_symmetry.space_group_name_H-M   'P 1'
#
loop_
_entity.id
_entity.type
_entity.pdbx_description
1 polymer ?
#
loop_
_entity_poly.entity_id
_entity_poly.type
_entity_poly.pdbx_seq_one_letter_code
_entity_poly.pdbx_strand_id
1 'polypeptide(L)'
;MEIKCSLNTFKKTDVTFIDSEKAYISRVADQPMAFETFQALKPYVKSIGVTDGFKKVIDTFDVSEGQTPAGFRVEYELEEDGALRADLVRDISYDKNGVKRPTNVLFSADSANPYEVAPIKNILANLTCNPGIIYDLFINNPKANVGNQFKTRDEVMAEIGRILGPGADISVELNDPFGKSDAEILEEAAKFKEMLSEYRVVIKVPHTGPVSKETVDQLLTGDKKFSIPCDAPGTAEALRGHNIALMLQENGYRVNFTLMFEPYQTALALQAKPYFINSFVRHRFMQSEIMKKGLAAYDATRDPRYLEDIKKMFIEKDYLCKGQEMDLLSVKQAAEDLLKYRHFEDHEGSDGLDSVRHNLRWFKNTNLDDSRLIICSMEGPLNYPDIDKLLVEDEFSDLVNRVVITAEPNYLARFTSCNQVISYQRRFMNAANGAK
;
A
#
# COMPACT_ATOMS: atom_id res chain seq x y z
N MET A 1 20.42 11.58 -30.96
CA MET A 1 20.93 10.19 -30.95
C MET A 1 21.28 9.89 -29.50
N GLU A 2 20.58 8.97 -28.86
CA GLU A 2 20.87 8.57 -27.49
C GLU A 2 21.98 7.50 -27.54
N ILE A 3 23.16 7.82 -27.03
CA ILE A 3 24.29 6.88 -26.99
C ILE A 3 24.08 5.97 -25.78
N LYS A 4 23.94 4.67 -26.01
CA LYS A 4 23.76 3.67 -24.94
C LYS A 4 25.10 3.04 -24.58
N CYS A 5 25.47 3.15 -23.30
CA CYS A 5 26.58 2.42 -22.70
C CYS A 5 26.06 1.26 -21.84
N SER A 6 26.96 0.44 -21.32
CA SER A 6 26.70 -0.65 -20.38
C SER A 6 27.99 -1.02 -19.66
N LEU A 7 27.94 -1.92 -18.67
CA LEU A 7 29.16 -2.46 -18.06
C LEU A 7 30.10 -3.10 -19.09
N ASN A 8 29.54 -3.78 -20.11
CA ASN A 8 30.32 -4.34 -21.22
C ASN A 8 31.07 -3.27 -22.04
N THR A 9 30.68 -1.99 -21.96
CA THR A 9 31.42 -0.90 -22.61
C THR A 9 32.80 -0.69 -21.97
N PHE A 10 32.95 -0.96 -20.66
CA PHE A 10 34.25 -0.91 -19.97
C PHE A 10 35.20 -2.03 -20.43
N LYS A 11 34.71 -3.16 -20.98
CA LYS A 11 35.61 -4.21 -21.53
C LYS A 11 36.50 -3.74 -22.66
N LYS A 12 36.14 -2.63 -23.32
CA LYS A 12 36.96 -2.00 -24.37
C LYS A 12 38.04 -1.05 -23.79
N THR A 13 38.28 -1.13 -22.48
CA THR A 13 39.26 -0.34 -21.71
C THR A 13 40.08 -1.29 -20.82
N ASP A 14 41.00 -0.76 -20.01
CA ASP A 14 41.86 -1.53 -19.11
C ASP A 14 41.15 -2.05 -17.84
N VAL A 15 39.81 -2.17 -17.88
CA VAL A 15 38.97 -2.58 -16.73
C VAL A 15 38.75 -4.10 -16.74
N THR A 16 38.94 -4.73 -15.59
CA THR A 16 38.77 -6.18 -15.42
C THR A 16 37.43 -6.53 -14.79
N PHE A 17 36.85 -7.68 -15.15
CA PHE A 17 35.66 -8.21 -14.48
C PHE A 17 36.13 -9.22 -13.44
N ILE A 18 35.64 -9.14 -12.20
CA ILE A 18 36.06 -10.04 -11.13
C ILE A 18 35.66 -11.49 -11.49
N ASP A 19 36.66 -12.35 -11.66
CA ASP A 19 36.48 -13.69 -12.24
C ASP A 19 35.49 -14.57 -11.44
N SER A 20 35.55 -14.51 -10.11
CA SER A 20 34.66 -15.25 -9.21
C SER A 20 33.21 -14.77 -9.26
N GLU A 21 32.94 -13.61 -9.86
CA GLU A 21 31.61 -12.97 -9.88
C GLU A 21 31.00 -12.93 -11.28
N LYS A 22 31.68 -13.47 -12.31
CA LYS A 22 31.25 -13.41 -13.72
C LYS A 22 29.81 -13.85 -13.97
N ALA A 23 29.35 -14.89 -13.27
CA ALA A 23 27.99 -15.42 -13.40
C ALA A 23 26.92 -14.44 -12.86
N TYR A 24 27.27 -13.61 -11.88
CA TYR A 24 26.38 -12.56 -11.37
C TYR A 24 26.45 -11.31 -12.26
N ILE A 25 27.67 -10.91 -12.65
CA ILE A 25 27.89 -9.74 -13.51
C ILE A 25 27.15 -9.90 -14.84
N SER A 26 27.11 -11.10 -15.43
CA SER A 26 26.42 -11.36 -16.71
C SER A 26 24.94 -10.98 -16.70
N ARG A 27 24.29 -10.98 -15.53
CA ARG A 27 22.86 -10.61 -15.36
C ARG A 27 22.59 -9.12 -15.57
N VAL A 28 23.61 -8.28 -15.44
CA VAL A 28 23.51 -6.81 -15.56
C VAL A 28 24.50 -6.21 -16.56
N ALA A 29 25.34 -7.04 -17.20
CA ALA A 29 26.43 -6.58 -18.05
C ALA A 29 25.99 -5.72 -19.25
N ASP A 30 24.80 -6.01 -19.78
CA ASP A 30 24.20 -5.35 -20.95
C ASP A 30 23.12 -4.33 -20.59
N GLN A 31 22.89 -4.08 -19.29
CA GLN A 31 21.92 -3.06 -18.90
C GLN A 31 22.35 -1.67 -19.40
N PRO A 32 21.39 -0.88 -19.92
CA PRO A 32 21.68 0.47 -20.39
C PRO A 32 22.21 1.37 -19.26
N MET A 33 23.31 2.06 -19.55
CA MET A 33 23.89 3.13 -18.76
C MET A 33 23.94 4.39 -19.62
N ALA A 34 23.59 5.54 -19.02
CA ALA A 34 23.71 6.83 -19.68
C ALA A 34 25.18 7.11 -20.04
N PHE A 35 25.40 7.73 -21.20
CA PHE A 35 26.75 8.01 -21.68
C PHE A 35 27.52 8.94 -20.73
N GLU A 36 26.84 9.91 -20.15
CA GLU A 36 27.39 10.86 -19.19
C GLU A 36 27.88 10.14 -17.93
N THR A 37 27.09 9.19 -17.41
CA THR A 37 27.49 8.34 -16.28
C THR A 37 28.71 7.51 -16.62
N PHE A 38 28.73 6.87 -17.79
CA PHE A 38 29.89 6.10 -18.25
C PHE A 38 31.15 6.98 -18.35
N GLN A 39 31.05 8.17 -18.96
CA GLN A 39 32.18 9.09 -19.09
C GLN A 39 32.70 9.57 -17.73
N ALA A 40 31.81 9.86 -16.79
CA ALA A 40 32.17 10.27 -15.44
C ALA A 40 32.90 9.16 -14.68
N LEU A 41 32.47 7.90 -14.83
CA LEU A 41 33.06 6.76 -14.14
C LEU A 41 34.36 6.25 -14.77
N LYS A 42 34.50 6.35 -16.09
CA LYS A 42 35.62 5.80 -16.87
C LYS A 42 37.03 6.04 -16.28
N PRO A 43 37.39 7.21 -15.72
CA PRO A 43 38.73 7.44 -15.18
C PRO A 43 39.02 6.69 -13.87
N TYR A 44 37.98 6.27 -13.14
CA TYR A 44 38.09 5.76 -11.77
C TYR A 44 37.92 4.25 -11.68
N VAL A 45 37.15 3.67 -12.59
CA VAL A 45 36.85 2.23 -12.59
C VAL A 45 38.08 1.44 -13.03
N LYS A 46 38.48 0.47 -12.22
CA LYS A 46 39.56 -0.50 -12.49
C LYS A 46 39.04 -1.93 -12.59
N SER A 47 37.99 -2.24 -11.83
CA SER A 47 37.34 -3.54 -11.86
C SER A 47 35.82 -3.42 -11.78
N ILE A 48 35.12 -4.46 -12.24
CA ILE A 48 33.66 -4.57 -12.19
C ILE A 48 33.28 -5.85 -11.45
N GLY A 49 32.38 -5.70 -10.48
CA GLY A 49 31.87 -6.79 -9.65
C GLY A 49 30.40 -6.60 -9.30
N VAL A 50 29.94 -7.40 -8.34
CA VAL A 50 28.64 -7.21 -7.69
C VAL A 50 28.84 -7.14 -6.17
N THR A 51 27.86 -6.60 -5.46
CA THR A 51 27.85 -6.62 -3.98
C THR A 51 27.46 -8.01 -3.46
N ASP A 52 27.66 -8.25 -2.16
CA ASP A 52 27.10 -9.45 -1.52
C ASP A 52 25.57 -9.38 -1.39
N GLY A 53 25.00 -8.17 -1.32
CA GLY A 53 23.56 -7.92 -1.40
C GLY A 53 22.97 -8.45 -2.70
N PHE A 54 23.61 -8.15 -3.83
CA PHE A 54 23.23 -8.67 -5.15
C PHE A 54 23.17 -10.20 -5.15
N LYS A 55 24.24 -10.86 -4.69
CA LYS A 55 24.33 -12.33 -4.64
C LYS A 55 23.19 -12.90 -3.78
N LYS A 56 23.00 -12.35 -2.58
CA LYS A 56 21.94 -12.76 -1.66
C LYS A 56 20.55 -12.64 -2.26
N VAL A 57 20.25 -11.57 -3.01
CA VAL A 57 18.96 -11.39 -3.69
C VAL A 57 18.77 -12.46 -4.78
N ILE A 58 19.77 -12.70 -5.61
CA ILE A 58 19.71 -13.74 -6.66
C ILE A 58 19.46 -15.12 -6.05
N ASP A 59 20.18 -15.45 -4.98
CA ASP A 59 20.09 -16.75 -4.31
C ASP A 59 18.75 -16.93 -3.57
N THR A 60 18.22 -15.85 -2.97
CA THR A 60 16.94 -15.88 -2.24
C THR A 60 15.75 -16.22 -3.15
N PHE A 61 15.79 -15.79 -4.41
CA PHE A 61 14.66 -15.92 -5.33
C PHE A 61 14.85 -16.94 -6.45
N ASP A 62 15.95 -17.69 -6.45
CA ASP A 62 16.28 -18.70 -7.46
C ASP A 62 16.09 -18.19 -8.89
N VAL A 63 16.71 -17.04 -9.17
CA VAL A 63 16.48 -16.29 -10.41
C VAL A 63 17.18 -16.97 -11.58
N SER A 64 16.44 -17.26 -12.65
CA SER A 64 16.96 -17.86 -13.89
C SER A 64 18.22 -17.15 -14.39
N GLU A 65 19.16 -17.92 -14.94
CA GLU A 65 20.44 -17.40 -15.44
C GLU A 65 20.26 -16.23 -16.41
N GLY A 66 21.11 -15.21 -16.30
CA GLY A 66 21.06 -14.00 -17.13
C GLY A 66 19.93 -13.02 -16.80
N GLN A 67 19.14 -13.26 -15.75
CA GLN A 67 18.05 -12.35 -15.33
C GLN A 67 18.28 -11.73 -13.95
N THR A 68 17.60 -10.63 -13.66
CA THR A 68 17.43 -10.10 -12.29
C THR A 68 15.94 -10.18 -11.88
N PRO A 69 15.63 -10.35 -10.59
CA PRO A 69 14.25 -10.54 -10.14
C PRO A 69 13.44 -9.26 -10.31
N ALA A 70 12.11 -9.40 -10.41
CA ALA A 70 11.21 -8.26 -10.36
C ALA A 70 11.24 -7.59 -8.98
N GLY A 71 10.92 -6.30 -8.95
CA GLY A 71 10.87 -5.50 -7.74
C GLY A 71 12.24 -5.07 -7.21
N PHE A 72 13.25 -5.06 -8.06
CA PHE A 72 14.59 -4.55 -7.75
C PHE A 72 15.09 -3.66 -8.88
N ARG A 73 15.68 -2.53 -8.51
CA ARG A 73 16.44 -1.66 -9.42
C ARG A 73 17.92 -1.96 -9.28
N VAL A 74 18.67 -1.74 -10.35
CA VAL A 74 20.13 -1.88 -10.32
C VAL A 74 20.75 -0.55 -9.97
N GLU A 75 21.61 -0.56 -8.94
CA GLU A 75 22.47 0.56 -8.57
C GLU A 75 23.93 0.19 -8.74
N TYR A 76 24.79 1.20 -8.80
CA TYR A 76 26.23 1.03 -8.88
C TYR A 76 26.92 1.80 -7.76
N GLU A 77 27.80 1.11 -7.05
CA GLU A 77 28.68 1.68 -6.03
C GLU A 77 30.12 1.66 -6.54
N LEU A 78 30.80 2.80 -6.45
CA LEU A 78 32.23 2.89 -6.78
C LEU A 78 33.03 2.86 -5.47
N GLU A 79 33.79 1.80 -5.27
CA GLU A 79 34.67 1.62 -4.10
C GLU A 79 35.98 2.42 -4.24
N GLU A 80 36.63 2.71 -3.11
CA GLU A 80 37.88 3.50 -3.05
C GLU A 80 39.02 2.90 -3.89
N ASP A 81 39.05 1.57 -4.03
CA ASP A 81 40.06 0.86 -4.81
C ASP A 81 39.82 0.96 -6.33
N GLY A 82 38.66 1.46 -6.75
CA GLY A 82 38.21 1.57 -8.14
C GLY A 82 37.31 0.42 -8.60
N ALA A 83 36.82 -0.44 -7.70
CA ALA A 83 35.82 -1.44 -8.04
C ALA A 83 34.43 -0.81 -8.22
N LEU A 84 33.82 -0.99 -9.38
CA LEU A 84 32.42 -0.64 -9.63
C LEU A 84 31.54 -1.87 -9.38
N ARG A 85 30.75 -1.85 -8.31
CA ARG A 85 29.88 -2.96 -7.92
C ARG A 85 28.44 -2.67 -8.27
N ALA A 86 27.79 -3.61 -8.96
CA ALA A 86 26.35 -3.59 -9.13
C ALA A 86 25.64 -4.15 -7.90
N ASP A 87 24.56 -3.50 -7.47
CA ASP A 87 23.66 -3.98 -6.41
C ASP A 87 22.21 -4.09 -6.90
N LEU A 88 21.41 -4.88 -6.19
CA LEU A 88 19.95 -4.99 -6.38
C LEU A 88 19.23 -4.36 -5.20
N VAL A 89 18.71 -3.15 -5.42
CA VAL A 89 18.01 -2.38 -4.39
C VAL A 89 16.50 -2.56 -4.54
N ARG A 90 15.81 -2.84 -3.43
CA ARG A 90 14.38 -3.11 -3.40
C ARG A 90 13.58 -1.91 -3.92
N ASP A 91 12.84 -2.10 -5.01
CA ASP A 91 11.92 -1.09 -5.55
C ASP A 91 10.81 -1.76 -6.36
N ILE A 92 9.59 -1.77 -5.81
CA ILE A 92 8.41 -2.39 -6.43
C ILE A 92 7.94 -1.70 -7.73
N SER A 93 8.54 -0.55 -8.10
CA SER A 93 8.30 0.11 -9.39
C SER A 93 8.99 -0.59 -10.57
N TYR A 94 9.86 -1.56 -10.29
CA TYR A 94 10.60 -2.29 -11.30
C TYR A 94 10.05 -3.71 -11.48
N ASP A 95 9.97 -4.15 -12.72
CA ASP A 95 9.78 -5.53 -13.11
C ASP A 95 11.16 -6.21 -13.28
N LYS A 96 11.18 -7.44 -13.79
CA LYS A 96 12.40 -8.22 -14.03
C LYS A 96 13.42 -7.43 -14.85
N ASN A 97 14.69 -7.77 -14.65
CA ASN A 97 15.82 -7.20 -15.39
C ASN A 97 16.01 -5.69 -15.21
N GLY A 98 15.54 -5.13 -14.09
CA GLY A 98 15.67 -3.70 -13.79
C GLY A 98 14.86 -2.80 -14.72
N VAL A 99 13.80 -3.33 -15.32
CA VAL A 99 12.91 -2.58 -16.22
C VAL A 99 11.83 -1.90 -15.39
N LYS A 100 11.63 -0.59 -15.55
CA LYS A 100 10.51 0.10 -14.90
C LYS A 100 9.17 -0.50 -15.37
N ARG A 101 8.22 -0.63 -14.46
CA ARG A 101 6.85 -1.02 -14.80
C ARG A 101 6.25 0.00 -15.80
N PRO A 102 5.27 -0.40 -16.62
CA PRO A 102 4.74 0.45 -17.70
C PRO A 102 4.12 1.78 -17.24
N THR A 103 3.66 1.85 -15.99
CA THR A 103 3.05 3.03 -15.39
C THR A 103 3.70 3.36 -14.06
N ASN A 104 3.72 4.65 -13.71
CA ASN A 104 4.14 5.10 -12.38
C ASN A 104 3.13 4.72 -11.29
N VAL A 105 1.86 4.53 -11.65
CA VAL A 105 0.83 4.00 -10.74
C VAL A 105 1.09 2.53 -10.49
N LEU A 106 1.16 2.15 -9.22
CA LEU A 106 1.33 0.78 -8.78
C LEU A 106 0.01 0.21 -8.24
N PHE A 107 -0.29 -1.05 -8.57
CA PHE A 107 -1.49 -1.71 -8.10
C PHE A 107 -1.20 -2.71 -6.99
N SER A 108 -2.12 -2.75 -6.03
CA SER A 108 -2.12 -3.66 -4.90
C SER A 108 -3.44 -4.42 -4.82
N ALA A 109 -3.37 -5.69 -4.43
CA ALA A 109 -4.57 -6.45 -4.06
C ALA A 109 -4.84 -6.31 -2.57
N ASP A 110 -6.08 -5.99 -2.20
CA ASP A 110 -6.56 -6.05 -0.83
C ASP A 110 -7.27 -7.40 -0.62
N SER A 111 -6.48 -8.45 -0.36
CA SER A 111 -6.99 -9.83 -0.34
C SER A 111 -6.07 -10.77 0.42
N ALA A 112 -6.66 -11.84 0.96
CA ALA A 112 -5.95 -13.01 1.47
C ALA A 112 -6.38 -14.29 0.73
N ASN A 113 -7.02 -14.16 -0.43
CA ASN A 113 -7.54 -15.29 -1.21
C ASN A 113 -6.57 -15.66 -2.35
N PRO A 114 -5.81 -16.76 -2.24
CA PRO A 114 -4.88 -17.19 -3.28
C PRO A 114 -5.53 -17.38 -4.65
N TYR A 115 -6.80 -17.81 -4.69
CA TYR A 115 -7.52 -18.07 -5.94
C TYR A 115 -7.87 -16.79 -6.70
N GLU A 116 -8.07 -15.67 -6.00
CA GLU A 116 -8.33 -14.36 -6.61
C GLU A 116 -7.05 -13.60 -6.93
N VAL A 117 -5.97 -13.84 -6.18
CA VAL A 117 -4.67 -13.19 -6.40
C VAL A 117 -3.96 -13.81 -7.61
N ALA A 118 -4.02 -15.13 -7.78
CA ALA A 118 -3.29 -15.82 -8.85
C ALA A 118 -3.57 -15.29 -10.28
N PRO A 119 -4.81 -14.98 -10.69
CA PRO A 119 -5.11 -14.43 -12.02
C PRO A 119 -4.52 -13.05 -12.28
N ILE A 120 -4.34 -12.22 -11.25
CA ILE A 120 -3.89 -10.82 -11.40
C ILE A 120 -2.44 -10.59 -10.94
N LYS A 121 -1.75 -11.63 -10.46
CA LYS A 121 -0.42 -11.53 -9.85
C LYS A 121 0.62 -10.73 -10.66
N ASN A 122 0.57 -10.81 -12.00
CA ASN A 122 1.58 -10.20 -12.86
C ASN A 122 1.45 -8.67 -12.97
N ILE A 123 0.29 -8.11 -12.61
CA ILE A 123 0.08 -6.65 -12.60
C ILE A 123 0.23 -6.04 -11.21
N LEU A 124 0.38 -6.87 -10.18
CA LEU A 124 0.51 -6.42 -8.79
C LEU A 124 1.96 -6.05 -8.46
N ALA A 125 2.11 -4.95 -7.74
CA ALA A 125 3.37 -4.49 -7.13
C ALA A 125 3.32 -4.60 -5.60
N ASN A 126 2.13 -4.79 -5.02
CA ASN A 126 1.94 -4.96 -3.60
C ASN A 126 0.70 -5.84 -3.33
N LEU A 127 0.59 -6.34 -2.10
CA LEU A 127 -0.62 -6.92 -1.54
C LEU A 127 -0.79 -6.42 -0.11
N THR A 128 -2.01 -6.04 0.25
CA THR A 128 -2.41 -5.73 1.62
C THR A 128 -3.38 -6.77 2.13
N CYS A 129 -3.20 -7.21 3.36
CA CYS A 129 -4.21 -7.97 4.09
C CYS A 129 -4.33 -7.46 5.53
N ASN A 130 -5.40 -7.85 6.21
CA ASN A 130 -5.68 -7.55 7.60
C ASN A 130 -6.40 -8.75 8.25
N PRO A 131 -6.55 -8.81 9.58
CA PRO A 131 -7.15 -9.97 10.23
C PRO A 131 -8.56 -10.29 9.71
N GLY A 132 -9.40 -9.29 9.46
CA GLY A 132 -10.74 -9.51 8.89
C GLY A 132 -10.71 -10.12 7.49
N ILE A 133 -9.80 -9.66 6.62
CA ILE A 133 -9.62 -10.25 5.27
C ILE A 133 -9.15 -11.71 5.37
N ILE A 134 -8.20 -11.99 6.25
CA ILE A 134 -7.62 -13.33 6.40
C ILE A 134 -8.62 -14.30 7.02
N TYR A 135 -9.18 -13.95 8.17
CA TYR A 135 -10.01 -14.85 8.95
C TYR A 135 -11.44 -14.88 8.45
N ASP A 136 -12.09 -13.74 8.28
CA ASP A 136 -13.53 -13.69 7.99
C ASP A 136 -13.82 -13.87 6.50
N LEU A 137 -13.09 -13.16 5.64
CA LEU A 137 -13.37 -13.18 4.19
C LEU A 137 -12.79 -14.42 3.50
N PHE A 138 -11.73 -15.02 4.05
CA PHE A 138 -11.07 -16.19 3.46
C PHE A 138 -11.14 -17.46 4.31
N ILE A 139 -10.34 -17.60 5.39
CA ILE A 139 -10.16 -18.87 6.11
C ILE A 139 -11.50 -19.45 6.58
N ASN A 140 -12.34 -18.64 7.23
CA ASN A 140 -13.64 -19.05 7.77
C ASN A 140 -14.77 -18.98 6.75
N ASN A 141 -14.48 -18.61 5.50
CA ASN A 141 -15.46 -18.53 4.43
C ASN A 141 -15.36 -19.77 3.52
N PRO A 142 -16.27 -20.76 3.65
CA PRO A 142 -16.19 -22.00 2.89
C PRO A 142 -16.39 -21.81 1.37
N LYS A 143 -16.93 -20.66 0.93
CA LYS A 143 -17.04 -20.34 -0.50
C LYS A 143 -15.72 -19.85 -1.07
N ALA A 144 -14.92 -19.13 -0.27
CA ALA A 144 -13.63 -18.59 -0.69
C ALA A 144 -12.51 -19.61 -0.48
N ASN A 145 -12.45 -20.26 0.68
CA ASN A 145 -11.50 -21.33 0.99
C ASN A 145 -12.02 -22.67 0.44
N VAL A 146 -11.87 -22.86 -0.87
CA VAL A 146 -12.41 -23.99 -1.63
C VAL A 146 -11.92 -25.32 -1.05
N GLY A 147 -12.85 -26.16 -0.61
CA GLY A 147 -12.52 -27.45 0.01
C GLY A 147 -11.86 -27.34 1.38
N ASN A 148 -11.87 -26.16 2.01
CA ASN A 148 -11.26 -25.88 3.31
C ASN A 148 -9.77 -26.27 3.31
N GLN A 149 -9.05 -25.92 2.23
CA GLN A 149 -7.64 -26.27 2.03
C GLN A 149 -6.71 -25.55 3.02
N PHE A 150 -7.01 -24.30 3.35
CA PHE A 150 -6.19 -23.48 4.26
C PHE A 150 -6.78 -23.45 5.66
N LYS A 151 -5.95 -23.62 6.69
CA LYS A 151 -6.33 -23.65 8.11
C LYS A 151 -5.75 -22.51 8.91
N THR A 152 -4.58 -22.03 8.51
CA THR A 152 -3.81 -21.07 9.29
C THR A 152 -3.44 -19.85 8.46
N ARG A 153 -3.26 -18.71 9.13
CA ARG A 153 -2.73 -17.49 8.50
C ARG A 153 -1.40 -17.75 7.80
N ASP A 154 -0.55 -18.59 8.38
CA ASP A 154 0.76 -18.92 7.85
C ASP A 154 0.67 -19.65 6.52
N GLU A 155 -0.20 -20.65 6.40
CA GLU A 155 -0.43 -21.38 5.13
C GLU A 155 -0.89 -20.42 4.03
N VAL A 156 -1.79 -19.49 4.37
CA VAL A 156 -2.28 -18.48 3.42
C VAL A 156 -1.15 -17.56 2.98
N MET A 157 -0.37 -17.01 3.92
CA MET A 157 0.71 -16.07 3.59
C MET A 157 1.84 -16.76 2.82
N ALA A 158 2.18 -18.00 3.14
CA ALA A 158 3.15 -18.78 2.39
C ALA A 158 2.71 -18.99 0.93
N GLU A 159 1.44 -19.35 0.72
CA GLU A 159 0.91 -19.54 -0.64
C GLU A 159 0.82 -18.22 -1.42
N ILE A 160 0.39 -17.13 -0.79
CA ILE A 160 0.42 -15.79 -1.39
C ILE A 160 1.85 -15.39 -1.78
N GLY A 161 2.82 -15.63 -0.90
CA GLY A 161 4.24 -15.40 -1.18
C GLY A 161 4.73 -16.22 -2.38
N ARG A 162 4.32 -17.48 -2.49
CA ARG A 162 4.64 -18.34 -3.64
C ARG A 162 4.02 -17.81 -4.95
N ILE A 163 2.77 -17.37 -4.90
CA ILE A 163 2.05 -16.86 -6.07
C ILE A 163 2.69 -15.57 -6.59
N LEU A 164 2.94 -14.60 -5.72
CA LEU A 164 3.41 -13.27 -6.10
C LEU A 164 4.89 -13.22 -6.49
N GLY A 165 5.72 -14.14 -5.98
CA GLY A 165 7.16 -14.14 -6.25
C GLY A 165 7.86 -12.89 -5.69
N PRO A 166 8.97 -12.43 -6.29
CA PRO A 166 9.78 -11.30 -5.78
C PRO A 166 9.20 -9.91 -6.07
N GLY A 167 8.33 -9.79 -7.08
CA GLY A 167 7.94 -8.50 -7.65
C GLY A 167 6.96 -7.68 -6.83
N ALA A 168 6.45 -8.22 -5.73
CA ALA A 168 5.46 -7.55 -4.89
C ALA A 168 5.88 -7.52 -3.42
N ASP A 169 5.56 -6.41 -2.75
CA ASP A 169 5.57 -6.35 -1.28
C ASP A 169 4.27 -6.92 -0.71
N ILE A 170 4.34 -7.48 0.49
CA ILE A 170 3.23 -8.16 1.16
C ILE A 170 3.09 -7.56 2.55
N SER A 171 2.07 -6.72 2.72
CA SER A 171 1.73 -6.09 3.99
C SER A 171 0.87 -7.01 4.84
N VAL A 172 1.44 -7.55 5.92
CA VAL A 172 0.75 -8.45 6.86
C VAL A 172 0.52 -7.72 8.18
N GLU A 173 -0.75 -7.59 8.58
CA GLU A 173 -1.13 -6.85 9.78
C GLU A 173 -0.96 -7.66 11.06
N LEU A 174 -0.47 -6.99 12.11
CA LEU A 174 -0.34 -7.58 13.44
C LEU A 174 -1.70 -8.09 13.94
N ASN A 175 -1.71 -9.29 14.52
CA ASN A 175 -2.95 -9.88 15.03
C ASN A 175 -3.48 -9.17 16.28
N ASP A 176 -2.58 -8.72 17.15
CA ASP A 176 -2.95 -8.06 18.40
C ASP A 176 -1.92 -6.97 18.73
N PRO A 177 -2.17 -5.72 18.29
CA PRO A 177 -1.30 -4.59 18.58
C PRO A 177 -1.48 -4.04 20.02
N PHE A 178 -2.46 -4.54 20.78
CA PHE A 178 -2.82 -4.02 22.10
C PHE A 178 -2.29 -4.90 23.22
N GLY A 179 -2.53 -6.20 23.14
CA GLY A 179 -2.26 -7.16 24.21
C GLY A 179 -0.84 -7.71 24.24
N LYS A 180 -0.17 -7.76 23.07
CA LYS A 180 1.19 -8.30 22.91
C LYS A 180 2.29 -7.34 23.35
N SER A 181 3.31 -7.91 23.96
CA SER A 181 4.58 -7.25 24.24
C SER A 181 5.39 -7.01 22.95
N ASP A 182 6.37 -6.12 23.03
CA ASP A 182 7.25 -5.82 21.89
C ASP A 182 8.04 -7.06 21.44
N ALA A 183 8.42 -7.94 22.37
CA ALA A 183 9.08 -9.21 22.06
C ALA A 183 8.18 -10.15 21.25
N GLU A 184 6.90 -10.29 21.62
CA GLU A 184 5.94 -11.12 20.90
C GLU A 184 5.61 -10.54 19.51
N ILE A 185 5.59 -9.21 19.38
CA ILE A 185 5.43 -8.53 18.09
C ILE A 185 6.64 -8.78 17.19
N LEU A 186 7.86 -8.70 17.73
CA LEU A 186 9.09 -8.98 16.99
C LEU A 186 9.18 -10.45 16.58
N GLU A 187 8.74 -11.38 17.43
CA GLU A 187 8.66 -12.80 17.08
C GLU A 187 7.68 -13.05 15.93
N GLU A 188 6.50 -12.42 15.98
CA GLU A 188 5.53 -12.47 14.88
C GLU A 188 6.11 -11.91 13.57
N ALA A 189 6.80 -10.76 13.64
CA ALA A 189 7.43 -10.14 12.48
C ALA A 189 8.57 -11.00 11.91
N ALA A 190 9.40 -11.60 12.77
CA ALA A 190 10.50 -12.47 12.39
C ALA A 190 10.01 -13.71 11.64
N LYS A 191 8.92 -14.33 12.12
CA LYS A 191 8.29 -15.46 11.45
C LYS A 191 7.83 -15.12 10.02
N PHE A 192 7.22 -13.95 9.83
CA PHE A 192 6.86 -13.51 8.48
C PHE A 192 8.06 -13.15 7.61
N LYS A 193 9.12 -12.60 8.20
CA LYS A 193 10.38 -12.33 7.50
C LYS A 193 11.04 -13.62 7.01
N GLU A 194 11.02 -14.69 7.80
CA GLU A 194 11.51 -16.02 7.38
C GLU A 194 10.67 -16.57 6.22
N MET A 195 9.34 -16.54 6.35
CA MET A 195 8.42 -17.08 5.36
C MET A 195 8.41 -16.31 4.04
N LEU A 196 8.47 -14.98 4.11
CA LEU A 196 8.29 -14.09 2.97
C LEU A 196 9.59 -13.45 2.51
N SER A 197 10.73 -13.69 3.15
CA SER A 197 11.99 -12.93 3.00
C SER A 197 11.89 -11.46 3.45
N GLU A 198 13.03 -10.90 3.83
CA GLU A 198 13.15 -9.48 4.21
C GLU A 198 12.78 -8.50 3.10
N TYR A 199 12.90 -8.95 1.84
CA TYR A 199 12.65 -8.11 0.68
C TYR A 199 11.18 -7.95 0.32
N ARG A 200 10.29 -8.82 0.84
CA ARG A 200 8.85 -8.78 0.50
C ARG A 200 7.97 -8.46 1.69
N VAL A 201 8.35 -8.91 2.89
CA VAL A 201 7.53 -8.65 4.08
C VAL A 201 7.49 -7.15 4.38
N VAL A 202 6.28 -6.67 4.69
CA VAL A 202 6.04 -5.36 5.30
C VAL A 202 5.07 -5.59 6.47
N ILE A 203 5.44 -5.14 7.66
CA ILE A 203 4.59 -5.33 8.84
C ILE A 203 3.58 -4.19 8.89
N LYS A 204 2.30 -4.54 8.87
CA LYS A 204 1.22 -3.56 8.89
C LYS A 204 0.78 -3.29 10.33
N VAL A 205 0.82 -2.03 10.72
CA VAL A 205 0.59 -1.56 12.10
C VAL A 205 -0.54 -0.54 12.06
N PRO A 206 -1.60 -0.69 12.87
CA PRO A 206 -2.69 0.28 12.89
C PRO A 206 -2.39 1.51 13.76
N HIS A 207 -2.99 2.64 13.42
CA HIS A 207 -3.29 3.66 14.43
C HIS A 207 -4.18 3.03 15.50
N THR A 208 -3.75 3.12 16.76
CA THR A 208 -4.44 2.48 17.90
C THR A 208 -5.56 3.35 18.46
N GLY A 209 -5.47 4.67 18.29
CA GLY A 209 -6.47 5.60 18.81
C GLY A 209 -6.65 5.44 20.32
N PRO A 210 -7.86 5.62 20.87
CA PRO A 210 -8.10 5.48 22.31
C PRO A 210 -8.10 4.02 22.82
N VAL A 211 -7.82 3.02 21.97
CA VAL A 211 -7.95 1.60 22.32
C VAL A 211 -6.68 1.08 22.99
N SER A 212 -6.85 0.32 24.07
CA SER A 212 -5.79 -0.29 24.88
C SER A 212 -6.09 -1.76 25.17
N LYS A 213 -5.12 -2.45 25.78
CA LYS A 213 -5.28 -3.83 26.26
C LYS A 213 -6.45 -3.98 27.24
N GLU A 214 -6.66 -2.97 28.07
CA GLU A 214 -7.69 -2.95 29.11
C GLU A 214 -9.09 -2.65 28.55
N THR A 215 -9.17 -2.05 27.35
CA THR A 215 -10.42 -1.51 26.81
C THR A 215 -10.87 -2.19 25.52
N VAL A 216 -9.99 -2.90 24.81
CA VAL A 216 -10.31 -3.58 23.54
C VAL A 216 -11.50 -4.55 23.64
N ASP A 217 -11.68 -5.21 24.79
CA ASP A 217 -12.79 -6.14 25.03
C ASP A 217 -14.18 -5.48 24.92
N GLN A 218 -14.26 -4.16 25.11
CA GLN A 218 -15.50 -3.40 24.90
C GLN A 218 -15.94 -3.41 23.44
N LEU A 219 -15.02 -3.55 22.49
CA LEU A 219 -15.32 -3.63 21.05
C LEU A 219 -15.74 -5.05 20.63
N LEU A 220 -15.46 -6.05 21.47
CA LEU A 220 -15.64 -7.46 21.14
C LEU A 220 -16.89 -8.06 21.79
N THR A 221 -17.28 -7.56 22.96
CA THR A 221 -18.33 -8.15 23.81
C THR A 221 -19.48 -7.19 24.07
N GLY A 222 -20.62 -7.71 24.53
CA GLY A 222 -21.78 -6.90 24.91
C GLY A 222 -22.40 -6.11 23.75
N ASP A 223 -22.68 -4.82 24.00
CA ASP A 223 -23.23 -3.88 23.01
C ASP A 223 -22.19 -3.37 22.00
N LYS A 224 -20.91 -3.72 22.22
CA LYS A 224 -19.76 -3.35 21.39
C LYS A 224 -19.56 -1.83 21.25
N LYS A 225 -20.05 -1.05 22.22
CA LYS A 225 -19.91 0.41 22.25
C LYS A 225 -18.72 0.82 23.11
N PHE A 226 -17.85 1.63 22.54
CA PHE A 226 -16.62 2.05 23.19
C PHE A 226 -16.85 3.22 24.16
N SER A 227 -16.28 3.15 25.37
CA SER A 227 -16.53 4.14 26.42
C SER A 227 -15.67 5.39 26.33
N ILE A 228 -14.54 5.35 25.63
CA ILE A 228 -13.61 6.47 25.54
C ILE A 228 -13.88 7.24 24.24
N PRO A 229 -14.03 8.57 24.28
CA PRO A 229 -14.25 9.37 23.08
C PRO A 229 -13.03 9.37 22.16
N CYS A 230 -13.26 9.41 20.85
CA CYS A 230 -12.20 9.33 19.84
C CYS A 230 -11.31 10.59 19.78
N ASP A 231 -11.81 11.73 20.24
CA ASP A 231 -11.16 13.05 20.20
C ASP A 231 -10.44 13.43 21.51
N ALA A 232 -10.61 12.66 22.57
CA ALA A 232 -9.88 12.81 23.83
C ALA A 232 -9.26 11.47 24.30
N PRO A 233 -8.40 10.84 23.48
CA PRO A 233 -7.71 9.62 23.87
C PRO A 233 -6.64 9.91 24.93
N GLY A 234 -6.29 8.90 25.72
CA GLY A 234 -5.05 8.92 26.49
C GLY A 234 -3.82 8.90 25.57
N THR A 235 -2.79 9.65 25.91
CA THR A 235 -1.60 9.83 25.06
C THR A 235 -0.87 8.52 24.79
N ALA A 236 -0.75 7.65 25.81
CA ALA A 236 -0.01 6.39 25.68
C ALA A 236 -0.72 5.41 24.74
N GLU A 237 -2.04 5.32 24.87
CA GLU A 237 -2.92 4.49 24.05
C GLU A 237 -2.92 4.98 22.59
N ALA A 238 -3.08 6.29 22.38
CA ALA A 238 -3.06 6.91 21.05
C ALA A 238 -1.73 6.72 20.31
N LEU A 239 -0.61 6.72 21.04
CA LEU A 239 0.73 6.59 20.47
C LEU A 239 1.27 5.15 20.46
N ARG A 240 0.54 4.15 20.96
CA ARG A 240 0.99 2.74 20.94
C ARG A 240 1.33 2.28 19.52
N GLY A 241 0.48 2.55 18.54
CA GLY A 241 0.76 2.22 17.14
C GLY A 241 2.04 2.89 16.59
N HIS A 242 2.30 4.14 16.95
CA HIS A 242 3.52 4.86 16.57
C HIS A 242 4.76 4.22 17.20
N ASN A 243 4.69 3.88 18.48
CA ASN A 243 5.79 3.24 19.20
C ASN A 243 6.11 1.84 18.64
N ILE A 244 5.09 1.07 18.25
CA ILE A 244 5.28 -0.22 17.57
C ILE A 244 5.96 -0.01 16.21
N ALA A 245 5.50 0.96 15.42
CA ALA A 245 6.08 1.25 14.11
C ALA A 245 7.56 1.66 14.22
N LEU A 246 7.90 2.55 15.17
CA LEU A 246 9.28 2.95 15.46
C LEU A 246 10.13 1.75 15.89
N MET A 247 9.65 0.96 16.86
CA MET A 247 10.37 -0.22 17.35
C MET A 247 10.65 -1.22 16.21
N LEU A 248 9.68 -1.48 15.33
CA LEU A 248 9.85 -2.35 14.18
C LEU A 248 10.89 -1.78 13.19
N GLN A 249 10.85 -0.47 12.93
CA GLN A 249 11.81 0.21 12.07
C GLN A 249 13.23 0.13 12.63
N GLU A 250 13.41 0.36 13.93
CA GLU A 250 14.71 0.26 14.63
C GLU A 250 15.28 -1.17 14.58
N ASN A 251 14.41 -2.18 14.44
CA ASN A 251 14.77 -3.59 14.26
C ASN A 251 14.84 -4.02 12.79
N GLY A 252 14.88 -3.07 11.85
CA GLY A 252 15.11 -3.33 10.42
C GLY A 252 13.90 -3.88 9.65
N TYR A 253 12.68 -3.67 10.15
CA TYR A 253 11.45 -4.01 9.44
C TYR A 253 10.88 -2.80 8.69
N ARG A 254 10.35 -3.04 7.50
CA ARG A 254 9.52 -2.07 6.78
C ARG A 254 8.11 -2.09 7.35
N VAL A 255 7.52 -0.91 7.56
CA VAL A 255 6.20 -0.75 8.17
C VAL A 255 5.18 -0.17 7.20
N ASN A 256 3.98 -0.75 7.18
CA ASN A 256 2.79 -0.17 6.57
C ASN A 256 1.89 0.40 7.69
N PHE A 257 1.81 1.72 7.81
CA PHE A 257 1.01 2.36 8.84
C PHE A 257 -0.43 2.55 8.35
N THR A 258 -1.38 1.85 8.99
CA THR A 258 -2.78 1.76 8.56
C THR A 258 -3.76 2.46 9.52
N LEU A 259 -5.06 2.39 9.19
CA LEU A 259 -6.18 3.02 9.90
C LEU A 259 -6.07 4.54 10.01
N MET A 260 -5.61 5.18 8.94
CA MET A 260 -5.54 6.63 8.81
C MET A 260 -6.74 7.16 8.03
N PHE A 261 -7.56 7.97 8.69
CA PHE A 261 -8.80 8.52 8.17
C PHE A 261 -8.80 10.05 8.16
N GLU A 262 -7.91 10.67 8.94
CA GLU A 262 -7.88 12.10 9.17
C GLU A 262 -6.57 12.72 8.64
N PRO A 263 -6.66 13.82 7.85
CA PRO A 263 -5.51 14.52 7.28
C PRO A 263 -4.36 14.79 8.28
N TYR A 264 -4.69 15.25 9.49
CA TYR A 264 -3.70 15.62 10.50
C TYR A 264 -2.86 14.44 11.03
N GLN A 265 -3.27 13.20 10.79
CA GLN A 265 -2.52 12.01 11.20
C GLN A 265 -1.22 11.87 10.41
N THR A 266 -1.16 12.36 9.18
CA THR A 266 -0.07 12.07 8.24
C THR A 266 1.28 12.61 8.68
N ALA A 267 1.34 13.88 9.11
CA ALA A 267 2.59 14.47 9.58
C ALA A 267 3.20 13.69 10.74
N LEU A 268 2.34 13.23 11.67
CA LEU A 268 2.75 12.46 12.83
C LEU A 268 3.15 11.02 12.46
N ALA A 269 2.37 10.37 11.59
CA ALA A 269 2.65 9.03 11.10
C ALA A 269 4.01 8.95 10.39
N LEU A 270 4.37 9.99 9.61
CA LEU A 270 5.67 10.08 8.94
C LEU A 270 6.87 10.16 9.91
N GLN A 271 6.68 10.60 11.17
CA GLN A 271 7.74 10.57 12.17
C GLN A 271 8.17 9.14 12.53
N ALA A 272 7.29 8.16 12.34
CA ALA A 272 7.62 6.75 12.53
C ALA A 272 8.38 6.12 11.34
N LYS A 273 8.76 6.93 10.34
CA LYS A 273 9.50 6.53 9.13
C LYS A 273 8.90 5.31 8.41
N PRO A 274 7.57 5.28 8.18
CA PRO A 274 6.93 4.12 7.58
C PRO A 274 7.31 3.97 6.11
N TYR A 275 7.35 2.72 5.63
CA TYR A 275 7.51 2.41 4.21
C TYR A 275 6.22 2.71 3.43
N PHE A 276 5.06 2.43 4.03
CA PHE A 276 3.75 2.82 3.52
C PHE A 276 2.94 3.56 4.56
N ILE A 277 2.16 4.55 4.15
CA ILE A 277 0.99 5.03 4.90
C ILE A 277 -0.28 4.80 4.08
N ASN A 278 -1.40 4.56 4.75
CA ASN A 278 -2.66 4.30 4.07
C ASN A 278 -3.59 5.51 4.10
N SER A 279 -4.46 5.65 3.10
CA SER A 279 -5.52 6.66 3.09
C SER A 279 -6.85 6.01 2.75
N PHE A 280 -7.75 5.95 3.74
CA PHE A 280 -9.05 5.30 3.61
C PHE A 280 -10.09 6.27 3.04
N VAL A 281 -10.62 5.96 1.85
CA VAL A 281 -11.52 6.88 1.13
C VAL A 281 -12.99 6.68 1.55
N ARG A 282 -13.51 5.46 1.42
CA ARG A 282 -14.95 5.19 1.47
C ARG A 282 -15.65 5.72 2.72
N HIS A 283 -15.16 5.38 3.90
CA HIS A 283 -15.93 5.60 5.14
C HIS A 283 -16.16 7.08 5.42
N ARG A 284 -15.12 7.90 5.21
CA ARG A 284 -15.18 9.36 5.36
C ARG A 284 -16.18 9.95 4.37
N PHE A 285 -16.11 9.55 3.10
CA PHE A 285 -17.02 10.01 2.05
C PHE A 285 -18.49 9.66 2.34
N MET A 286 -18.79 8.38 2.63
CA MET A 286 -20.16 7.93 2.87
C MET A 286 -20.80 8.59 4.10
N GLN A 287 -20.03 8.80 5.17
CA GLN A 287 -20.54 9.47 6.37
C GLN A 287 -20.85 10.95 6.08
N SER A 288 -20.02 11.62 5.28
CA SER A 288 -20.30 12.99 4.80
C SER A 288 -21.56 13.05 3.94
N GLU A 289 -21.77 12.09 3.03
CA GLU A 289 -23.01 12.00 2.25
C GLU A 289 -24.26 11.87 3.14
N ILE A 290 -24.19 11.06 4.20
CA ILE A 290 -25.28 10.90 5.16
C ILE A 290 -25.57 12.22 5.89
N MET A 291 -24.52 12.88 6.40
CA MET A 291 -24.64 14.17 7.09
C MET A 291 -25.26 15.22 6.16
N LYS A 292 -24.76 15.37 4.93
CA LYS A 292 -25.25 16.36 3.96
C LYS A 292 -26.72 16.15 3.63
N LYS A 293 -27.13 14.90 3.36
CA LYS A 293 -28.52 14.56 3.05
C LYS A 293 -29.44 14.82 4.24
N GLY A 294 -29.02 14.42 5.44
CA GLY A 294 -29.80 14.66 6.66
C GLY A 294 -29.98 16.14 6.96
N LEU A 295 -28.91 16.94 6.87
CA LEU A 295 -28.97 18.39 7.07
C LEU A 295 -29.86 19.07 6.03
N ALA A 296 -29.71 18.74 4.74
CA ALA A 296 -30.55 19.30 3.69
C ALA A 296 -32.05 18.96 3.88
N ALA A 297 -32.35 17.73 4.30
CA ALA A 297 -33.73 17.32 4.59
C ALA A 297 -34.29 18.05 5.82
N TYR A 298 -33.49 18.23 6.88
CA TYR A 298 -33.85 19.04 8.04
C TYR A 298 -34.11 20.49 7.64
N ASP A 299 -33.27 21.10 6.81
CA ASP A 299 -33.45 22.49 6.40
C ASP A 299 -34.71 22.71 5.56
N ALA A 300 -35.06 21.73 4.73
CA ALA A 300 -36.26 21.78 3.90
C ALA A 300 -37.57 21.57 4.69
N THR A 301 -37.53 20.79 5.78
CA THR A 301 -38.75 20.31 6.46
C THR A 301 -38.90 20.78 7.90
N ARG A 302 -37.78 21.15 8.55
CA ARG A 302 -37.63 21.38 9.99
C ARG A 302 -38.04 20.19 10.86
N ASP A 303 -38.06 18.99 10.30
CA ASP A 303 -38.40 17.76 11.01
C ASP A 303 -37.19 17.23 11.81
N PRO A 304 -37.26 17.18 13.15
CA PRO A 304 -36.12 16.79 14.00
C PRO A 304 -35.63 15.37 13.76
N ARG A 305 -36.45 14.49 13.16
CA ARG A 305 -36.09 13.09 12.87
C ARG A 305 -34.83 12.97 12.02
N TYR A 306 -34.59 13.92 11.11
CA TYR A 306 -33.36 13.93 10.30
C TYR A 306 -32.09 14.17 11.13
N LEU A 307 -32.19 14.97 12.20
CA LEU A 307 -31.08 15.16 13.14
C LEU A 307 -30.93 13.96 14.09
N GLU A 308 -32.03 13.31 14.46
CA GLU A 308 -32.01 12.05 15.22
C GLU A 308 -31.30 10.93 14.45
N ASP A 309 -31.53 10.84 13.14
CA ASP A 309 -30.85 9.89 12.25
C ASP A 309 -29.33 10.18 12.17
N ILE A 310 -28.93 11.45 12.09
CA ILE A 310 -27.51 11.83 12.17
C ILE A 310 -26.93 11.46 13.54
N LYS A 311 -27.63 11.74 14.65
CA LYS A 311 -27.20 11.36 16.00
C LYS A 311 -27.00 9.85 16.12
N LYS A 312 -27.93 9.07 15.55
CA LYS A 312 -27.81 7.61 15.50
C LYS A 312 -26.57 7.17 14.72
N MET A 313 -26.29 7.80 13.59
CA MET A 313 -25.06 7.56 12.83
C MET A 313 -23.81 7.89 13.66
N PHE A 314 -23.81 9.01 14.40
CA PHE A 314 -22.69 9.39 15.27
C PHE A 314 -22.40 8.33 16.34
N ILE A 315 -23.44 7.74 16.94
CA ILE A 315 -23.32 6.62 17.90
C ILE A 315 -22.86 5.34 17.20
N GLU A 316 -23.33 5.06 15.99
CA GLU A 316 -22.97 3.86 15.22
C GLU A 316 -21.55 3.90 14.63
N LYS A 317 -20.96 5.09 14.49
CA LYS A 317 -19.65 5.33 13.88
C LYS A 317 -18.65 5.96 14.84
N ASP A 318 -18.91 5.85 16.14
CA ASP A 318 -18.00 6.20 17.23
C ASP A 318 -17.58 7.69 17.27
N TYR A 319 -18.38 8.59 16.69
CA TYR A 319 -18.27 10.04 16.95
C TYR A 319 -18.73 10.39 18.36
N LEU A 320 -19.63 9.57 18.93
CA LEU A 320 -20.09 9.66 20.31
C LEU A 320 -19.74 8.36 21.03
N CYS A 321 -19.05 8.47 22.16
CA CYS A 321 -18.77 7.30 22.97
C CYS A 321 -20.01 6.82 23.75
N LYS A 322 -19.90 5.64 24.34
CA LYS A 322 -20.97 5.00 25.11
C LYS A 322 -21.49 5.92 26.22
N GLY A 323 -22.79 6.23 26.17
CA GLY A 323 -23.46 7.06 27.16
C GLY A 323 -23.20 8.57 26.99
N GLN A 324 -22.48 9.00 25.95
CA GLN A 324 -22.31 10.41 25.64
C GLN A 324 -23.63 10.97 25.08
N GLU A 325 -24.20 11.91 25.81
CA GLU A 325 -25.37 12.65 25.35
C GLU A 325 -24.95 13.86 24.51
N MET A 326 -25.73 14.12 23.46
CA MET A 326 -25.61 15.28 22.59
C MET A 326 -27.01 15.70 22.16
N ASP A 327 -27.36 16.97 22.35
CA ASP A 327 -28.63 17.52 21.91
C ASP A 327 -28.66 17.71 20.38
N LEU A 328 -29.85 17.80 19.79
CA LEU A 328 -30.00 17.83 18.33
C LEU A 328 -29.37 19.08 17.68
N LEU A 329 -29.32 20.21 18.38
CA LEU A 329 -28.67 21.41 17.84
C LEU A 329 -27.15 21.22 17.78
N SER A 330 -26.57 20.63 18.82
CA SER A 330 -25.15 20.24 18.83
C SER A 330 -24.83 19.20 17.77
N VAL A 331 -25.72 18.23 17.52
CA VAL A 331 -25.57 17.25 16.42
C VAL A 331 -25.55 17.95 15.05
N LYS A 332 -26.48 18.88 14.83
CA LYS A 332 -26.53 19.69 13.61
C LYS A 332 -25.23 20.44 13.40
N GLN A 333 -24.77 21.17 14.43
CA GLN A 333 -23.56 21.97 14.39
C GLN A 333 -22.32 21.11 14.10
N ALA A 334 -22.16 19.98 14.81
CA ALA A 334 -21.04 19.07 14.60
C ALA A 334 -21.03 18.48 13.18
N ALA A 335 -22.20 18.13 12.63
CA ALA A 335 -22.30 17.65 11.25
C ALA A 335 -21.92 18.74 10.23
N GLU A 336 -22.37 19.98 10.43
CA GLU A 336 -21.99 21.13 9.58
C GLU A 336 -20.47 21.38 9.65
N ASP A 337 -19.89 21.34 10.84
CA ASP A 337 -18.45 21.56 11.04
C ASP A 337 -17.62 20.44 10.38
N LEU A 338 -18.05 19.18 10.49
CA LEU A 338 -17.40 18.06 9.83
C LEU A 338 -17.45 18.18 8.30
N LEU A 339 -18.59 18.58 7.72
CA LEU A 339 -18.71 18.77 6.27
C LEU A 339 -17.82 19.91 5.77
N LYS A 340 -17.76 21.01 6.54
CA LYS A 340 -16.90 22.15 6.24
C LYS A 340 -15.43 21.77 6.31
N TYR A 341 -15.01 21.11 7.39
CA TYR A 341 -13.63 20.64 7.56
C TYR A 341 -13.20 19.66 6.46
N ARG A 342 -14.14 18.83 5.98
CA ARG A 342 -13.93 17.87 4.88
C ARG A 342 -14.01 18.48 3.48
N HIS A 343 -14.25 19.79 3.35
CA HIS A 343 -14.41 20.46 2.07
C HIS A 343 -15.47 19.79 1.16
N PHE A 344 -16.55 19.29 1.78
CA PHE A 344 -17.48 18.39 1.11
C PHE A 344 -18.40 19.07 0.06
N GLU A 345 -18.30 20.39 -0.06
CA GLU A 345 -19.09 21.20 -0.99
C GLU A 345 -18.25 21.85 -2.09
N ASP A 346 -16.94 21.64 -2.09
CA ASP A 346 -16.03 22.21 -3.08
C ASP A 346 -15.12 21.13 -3.71
N HIS A 347 -14.27 21.54 -4.65
CA HIS A 347 -13.40 20.64 -5.40
C HIS A 347 -12.36 19.88 -4.55
N GLU A 348 -12.05 20.34 -3.35
CA GLU A 348 -11.05 19.73 -2.47
C GLU A 348 -11.58 18.42 -1.87
N GLY A 349 -12.88 18.33 -1.58
CA GLY A 349 -13.46 17.17 -0.88
C GLY A 349 -14.77 16.62 -1.40
N SER A 350 -15.40 17.21 -2.42
CA SER A 350 -16.68 16.71 -2.98
C SER A 350 -16.60 15.31 -3.60
N ASP A 351 -15.40 14.82 -3.93
CA ASP A 351 -15.12 13.45 -4.40
C ASP A 351 -14.65 12.50 -3.28
N GLY A 352 -14.56 12.99 -2.04
CA GLY A 352 -14.08 12.23 -0.88
C GLY A 352 -12.56 12.03 -0.82
N LEU A 353 -11.79 12.75 -1.64
CA LEU A 353 -10.33 12.65 -1.71
C LEU A 353 -9.60 13.77 -0.95
N ASP A 354 -10.29 14.54 -0.09
CA ASP A 354 -9.71 15.61 0.74
C ASP A 354 -8.48 15.12 1.54
N SER A 355 -8.61 13.96 2.18
CA SER A 355 -7.52 13.34 2.93
C SER A 355 -6.38 12.88 2.02
N VAL A 356 -6.69 12.35 0.83
CA VAL A 356 -5.67 11.93 -0.14
C VAL A 356 -4.86 13.13 -0.64
N ARG A 357 -5.53 14.23 -1.00
CA ARG A 357 -4.88 15.49 -1.40
C ARG A 357 -3.95 16.01 -0.32
N HIS A 358 -4.42 16.05 0.93
CA HIS A 358 -3.60 16.46 2.07
C HIS A 358 -2.36 15.56 2.24
N ASN A 359 -2.53 14.25 2.11
CA ASN A 359 -1.43 13.29 2.25
C ASN A 359 -0.38 13.47 1.16
N LEU A 360 -0.82 13.69 -0.09
CA LEU A 360 0.08 13.98 -1.21
C LEU A 360 0.88 15.27 -0.97
N ARG A 361 0.25 16.33 -0.43
CA ARG A 361 0.98 17.56 -0.04
C ARG A 361 2.07 17.29 1.00
N TRP A 362 1.86 16.39 1.96
CA TRP A 362 2.93 15.96 2.88
C TRP A 362 4.03 15.15 2.19
N PHE A 363 3.70 14.35 1.18
CA PHE A 363 4.70 13.65 0.36
C PHE A 363 5.58 14.61 -0.45
N LYS A 364 5.14 15.84 -0.73
CA LYS A 364 6.02 16.91 -1.26
C LYS A 364 6.98 17.48 -0.22
N ASN A 365 6.67 17.33 1.07
CA ASN A 365 7.36 17.98 2.18
C ASN A 365 8.11 16.98 3.08
N THR A 366 8.17 15.70 2.73
CA THR A 366 8.87 14.67 3.50
C THR A 366 10.27 14.41 2.96
N ASN A 367 11.21 14.13 3.86
CA ASN A 367 12.60 13.74 3.54
C ASN A 367 12.76 12.21 3.42
N LEU A 368 11.67 11.44 3.46
CA LEU A 368 11.71 10.00 3.29
C LEU A 368 11.63 9.69 1.79
N ASP A 369 12.70 9.13 1.22
CA ASP A 369 12.78 8.87 -0.22
C ASP A 369 11.90 7.69 -0.65
N ASP A 370 11.86 6.64 0.16
CA ASP A 370 11.23 5.36 -0.20
C ASP A 370 9.77 5.22 0.27
N SER A 371 9.27 6.15 1.09
CA SER A 371 7.89 6.09 1.60
C SER A 371 6.87 6.31 0.48
N ARG A 372 5.76 5.57 0.53
CA ARG A 372 4.67 5.64 -0.45
C ARG A 372 3.29 5.76 0.21
N LEU A 373 2.37 6.40 -0.49
CA LEU A 373 0.95 6.50 -0.12
C LEU A 373 0.18 5.31 -0.72
N ILE A 374 -0.47 4.51 0.11
CA ILE A 374 -1.47 3.54 -0.34
C ILE A 374 -2.85 4.18 -0.25
N ILE A 375 -3.51 4.40 -1.39
CA ILE A 375 -4.92 4.78 -1.42
C ILE A 375 -5.76 3.50 -1.34
N CYS A 376 -6.61 3.40 -0.32
CA CYS A 376 -7.34 2.17 0.02
C CYS A 376 -8.81 2.41 0.34
N SER A 377 -9.54 1.31 0.57
CA SER A 377 -10.98 1.34 0.87
C SER A 377 -11.78 2.07 -0.21
N MET A 378 -11.60 1.67 -1.47
CA MET A 378 -12.39 2.16 -2.59
C MET A 378 -13.72 1.40 -2.70
N GLU A 379 -14.80 2.08 -3.07
CA GLU A 379 -16.08 1.46 -3.37
C GLU A 379 -16.79 2.20 -4.51
N GLY A 380 -17.78 1.55 -5.12
CA GLY A 380 -18.62 2.17 -6.14
C GLY A 380 -17.92 2.29 -7.50
N PRO A 381 -18.53 3.01 -8.45
CA PRO A 381 -17.99 3.19 -9.80
C PRO A 381 -17.08 4.42 -9.96
N LEU A 382 -17.09 5.37 -9.02
CA LEU A 382 -16.46 6.69 -9.21
C LEU A 382 -15.11 6.87 -8.52
N ASN A 383 -14.83 6.18 -7.40
CA ASN A 383 -13.59 6.37 -6.66
C ASN A 383 -12.32 6.24 -7.52
N TYR A 384 -12.21 5.21 -8.37
CA TYR A 384 -11.03 5.06 -9.22
C TYR A 384 -10.91 6.17 -10.29
N PRO A 385 -11.95 6.48 -11.09
CA PRO A 385 -11.92 7.65 -11.97
C PRO A 385 -11.53 8.97 -11.27
N ASP A 386 -12.03 9.21 -10.05
CA ASP A 386 -11.72 10.42 -9.29
C ASP A 386 -10.25 10.42 -8.81
N ILE A 387 -9.72 9.26 -8.38
CA ILE A 387 -8.29 9.09 -8.05
C ILE A 387 -7.42 9.28 -9.28
N ASP A 388 -7.79 8.71 -10.43
CA ASP A 388 -7.02 8.85 -11.68
C ASP A 388 -6.95 10.32 -12.12
N LYS A 389 -8.07 11.04 -12.01
CA LYS A 389 -8.12 12.49 -12.24
C LYS A 389 -7.20 13.24 -11.28
N LEU A 390 -7.27 12.96 -9.98
CA LEU A 390 -6.41 13.57 -8.96
C LEU A 390 -4.92 13.39 -9.27
N LEU A 391 -4.50 12.18 -9.67
CA LEU A 391 -3.09 11.86 -9.90
C LEU A 391 -2.50 12.54 -11.14
N VAL A 392 -3.33 13.06 -12.04
CA VAL A 392 -2.87 13.83 -13.22
C VAL A 392 -3.01 15.34 -13.04
N GLU A 393 -3.52 15.82 -11.89
CA GLU A 393 -3.54 17.24 -11.58
C GLU A 393 -2.11 17.78 -11.49
N ASP A 394 -1.88 19.00 -11.97
CA ASP A 394 -0.56 19.65 -11.95
C ASP A 394 0.04 19.69 -10.54
N GLU A 395 -0.82 19.81 -9.51
CA GLU A 395 -0.40 19.79 -8.11
C GLU A 395 0.23 18.45 -7.70
N PHE A 396 -0.07 17.31 -8.32
CA PHE A 396 0.33 15.98 -7.84
C PHE A 396 1.02 15.08 -8.87
N SER A 397 1.08 15.49 -10.14
CA SER A 397 1.63 14.71 -11.25
C SER A 397 3.08 14.21 -11.04
N ASP A 398 3.88 14.92 -10.24
CA ASP A 398 5.25 14.57 -9.85
C ASP A 398 5.33 13.49 -8.75
N LEU A 399 4.22 13.18 -8.08
CA LEU A 399 4.15 12.21 -6.99
C LEU A 399 3.55 10.86 -7.38
N VAL A 400 3.11 10.67 -8.63
CA VAL A 400 2.42 9.45 -9.07
C VAL A 400 3.26 8.19 -8.80
N ASN A 401 4.58 8.28 -8.93
CA ASN A 401 5.53 7.20 -8.64
C ASN A 401 5.58 6.82 -7.14
N ARG A 402 5.01 7.62 -6.25
CA ARG A 402 4.92 7.37 -4.80
C ARG A 402 3.55 6.85 -4.36
N VAL A 403 2.66 6.55 -5.31
CA VAL A 403 1.29 6.10 -5.03
C VAL A 403 1.11 4.62 -5.37
N VAL A 404 0.44 3.92 -4.47
CA VAL A 404 -0.05 2.56 -4.66
C VAL A 404 -1.57 2.58 -4.50
N ILE A 405 -2.31 1.99 -5.43
CA ILE A 405 -3.77 1.86 -5.35
C ILE A 405 -4.09 0.43 -4.91
N THR A 406 -4.76 0.26 -3.77
CA THR A 406 -5.18 -1.06 -3.27
C THR A 406 -6.70 -1.24 -3.32
N ALA A 407 -7.14 -2.37 -3.86
CA ALA A 407 -8.55 -2.75 -3.90
C ALA A 407 -8.70 -4.28 -3.92
N GLU A 408 -9.91 -4.77 -3.65
CA GLU A 408 -10.23 -6.17 -3.89
C GLU A 408 -9.93 -6.55 -5.36
N PRO A 409 -9.39 -7.75 -5.64
CA PRO A 409 -9.12 -8.21 -7.01
C PRO A 409 -10.29 -8.04 -7.98
N ASN A 410 -11.52 -8.33 -7.51
CA ASN A 410 -12.73 -8.17 -8.32
C ASN A 410 -13.06 -6.71 -8.63
N TYR A 411 -12.72 -5.77 -7.75
CA TYR A 411 -12.88 -4.35 -8.03
C TYR A 411 -11.95 -3.90 -9.16
N LEU A 412 -10.66 -4.30 -9.11
CA LEU A 412 -9.69 -4.02 -10.16
C LEU A 412 -10.10 -4.65 -11.50
N ALA A 413 -10.62 -5.88 -11.48
CA ALA A 413 -11.06 -6.58 -12.69
C ALA A 413 -12.15 -5.80 -13.46
N ARG A 414 -12.98 -4.99 -12.78
CA ARG A 414 -14.01 -4.15 -13.42
C ARG A 414 -13.42 -3.17 -14.43
N PHE A 415 -12.18 -2.71 -14.23
CA PHE A 415 -11.54 -1.74 -15.12
C PHE A 415 -11.24 -2.32 -16.52
N THR A 416 -11.27 -3.65 -16.65
CA THR A 416 -11.07 -4.34 -17.93
C THR A 416 -12.35 -4.49 -18.76
N SER A 417 -13.51 -4.05 -18.24
CA SER A 417 -14.82 -4.34 -18.81
C SER A 417 -15.66 -3.09 -19.02
N CYS A 418 -16.35 -3.03 -20.16
CA CYS A 418 -17.44 -2.08 -20.41
C CYS A 418 -18.43 -2.65 -21.42
N ASN A 419 -19.58 -1.99 -21.59
CA ASN A 419 -20.60 -2.42 -22.56
C ASN A 419 -20.06 -2.50 -24.01
N GLN A 420 -19.10 -1.65 -24.36
CA GLN A 420 -18.49 -1.67 -25.70
C GLN A 420 -17.54 -2.84 -25.89
N VAL A 421 -16.80 -3.28 -24.86
CA VAL A 421 -15.98 -4.51 -24.93
C VAL A 421 -16.85 -5.69 -25.36
N ILE A 422 -18.01 -5.89 -24.70
CA ILE A 422 -18.94 -6.97 -25.03
C ILE A 422 -19.51 -6.81 -26.45
N SER A 423 -19.92 -5.59 -26.80
CA SER A 423 -20.56 -5.30 -28.10
C SER A 423 -19.60 -5.55 -29.27
N TYR A 424 -18.34 -5.13 -29.14
CA TYR A 424 -17.32 -5.35 -30.17
C TYR A 424 -16.88 -6.82 -30.23
N GLN A 425 -16.71 -7.51 -29.10
CA GLN A 425 -16.45 -8.94 -29.11
C GLN A 425 -17.56 -9.72 -29.83
N ARG A 426 -18.83 -9.41 -29.56
CA ARG A 426 -19.97 -10.00 -30.29
C ARG A 426 -19.86 -9.78 -31.79
N ARG A 427 -19.55 -8.54 -32.22
CA ARG A 427 -19.38 -8.21 -33.64
C ARG A 427 -18.23 -8.98 -34.27
N PHE A 428 -17.07 -9.03 -33.61
CA PHE A 428 -15.88 -9.72 -34.12
C PHE A 428 -16.08 -11.22 -34.22
N MET A 429 -16.68 -11.85 -33.20
CA MET A 429 -16.94 -13.29 -33.22
C MET A 429 -17.97 -13.68 -34.28
N ASN A 430 -18.98 -12.83 -34.53
CA ASN A 430 -19.92 -13.04 -35.63
C ASN A 430 -19.22 -12.93 -37.00
N ALA A 431 -18.36 -11.93 -37.19
CA ALA A 431 -17.59 -11.77 -38.43
C ALA A 431 -16.64 -12.96 -38.65
N ALA A 432 -15.92 -13.40 -37.62
CA ALA A 432 -15.03 -14.56 -37.68
C ALA A 432 -15.78 -15.86 -38.00
N ASN A 433 -16.96 -16.08 -37.41
CA ASN A 433 -17.79 -17.25 -37.70
C ASN A 433 -18.35 -17.24 -39.14
N GLY A 434 -18.52 -16.06 -39.73
CA GLY A 434 -18.95 -15.88 -41.13
C GLY A 434 -17.82 -16.07 -42.16
N ALA A 435 -16.55 -16.12 -41.74
CA ALA A 435 -15.39 -16.30 -42.62
C ALA A 435 -15.14 -17.77 -43.01
N LYS A 436 -16.20 -18.59 -43.09
CA LYS A 436 -16.14 -19.99 -43.48
C LYS A 436 -16.14 -20.18 -44.99
#